data_AF-A0A563VW86-F1
#
_entry.id   AF-A0A563VW86-F1
#
_cell.length_a   1.000
_cell.length_b   1.000
_cell.length_c   1.000
_cell.angle_alpha   90.00
_cell.angle_beta   90.00
_cell.angle_gamma   90.00
#
_symmetry.space_group_name_H-M   'P 1'
#
loop_
_entity.id
_entity.type
_entity.pdbx_description
1 polymer ?
#
loop_
_entity_poly.entity_id
_entity_poly.type
_entity_poly.pdbx_seq_one_letter_code
_entity_poly.pdbx_strand_id
1 'polypeptide(L)'
;MGLTSSKDDPQGKRYLVPELERFAKEGFGFIFAFDADTYTKKPVKQALIKLARQIQKYNVPVYSLPEWDESDGKGVDDFIKNQGIEEFRKQLLSQAYCFDDWYSKYGEDAFTTVGGNKIPKADIVGVEIAEQYSERWVYCDELKTWLTYSLETEGIWTLVSKDYLAAEIHAILKARNIKGYGTNAYVENIIGTLKRELFIRKWDEKSSTDWLPFKNGVLELATNKLHEHNPDFRFTCNCQETIR
;
A
#
# COMPACT_ATOMS: atom_id res chain seq x y z
N MET A 1 -16.69 21.30 18.73
CA MET A 1 -16.39 20.80 17.37
C MET A 1 -16.97 21.79 16.36
N GLY A 2 -16.17 22.29 15.41
CA GLY A 2 -16.58 23.36 14.47
C GLY A 2 -17.30 22.89 13.19
N LEU A 3 -17.50 21.58 13.03
CA LEU A 3 -18.29 20.99 11.95
C LEU A 3 -19.47 20.22 12.55
N THR A 4 -20.57 20.10 11.81
CA THR A 4 -21.73 19.30 12.21
C THR A 4 -21.33 17.84 12.42
N SER A 5 -21.94 17.22 13.44
CA SER A 5 -21.72 15.80 13.78
C SER A 5 -22.26 14.90 12.66
N SER A 6 -21.58 13.78 12.39
CA SER A 6 -22.05 12.80 11.40
C SER A 6 -23.45 12.25 11.71
N LYS A 7 -23.92 12.34 12.96
CA LYS A 7 -25.27 11.91 13.36
C LYS A 7 -26.36 12.91 12.98
N ASP A 8 -26.00 14.19 12.85
CA ASP A 8 -26.93 15.29 12.59
C ASP A 8 -26.95 15.69 11.10
N ASP A 9 -26.26 14.94 10.25
CA ASP A 9 -26.11 15.19 8.82
C ASP A 9 -26.65 14.02 7.97
N PRO A 10 -27.95 14.02 7.62
CA PRO A 10 -28.58 12.97 6.83
C PRO A 10 -28.11 12.93 5.35
N GLN A 11 -27.30 13.89 4.90
CA GLN A 11 -26.80 13.97 3.52
C GLN A 11 -25.30 13.66 3.39
N GLY A 12 -24.57 13.46 4.50
CA GLY A 12 -23.15 13.13 4.52
C GLY A 12 -22.23 14.27 4.06
N LYS A 13 -22.73 15.51 4.00
CA LYS A 13 -21.95 16.72 3.67
C LYS A 13 -21.66 17.47 4.96
N ARG A 14 -20.47 17.29 5.54
CA ARG A 14 -20.06 18.02 6.76
C ARG A 14 -20.10 19.53 6.55
N TYR A 15 -21.05 20.22 7.18
CA TYR A 15 -21.19 21.68 7.14
C TYR A 15 -20.50 22.33 8.35
N LEU A 16 -20.23 23.63 8.23
CA LEU A 16 -19.88 24.46 9.39
C LEU A 16 -21.05 24.48 10.36
N VAL A 17 -20.75 24.57 11.66
CA VAL A 17 -21.80 24.80 12.66
C VAL A 17 -22.44 26.18 12.43
N PRO A 18 -23.75 26.34 12.67
CA PRO A 18 -24.48 27.57 12.32
C PRO A 18 -23.86 28.86 12.87
N GLU A 19 -23.23 28.79 14.05
CA GLU A 19 -22.59 29.93 14.70
C GLU A 19 -21.37 30.40 13.92
N LEU A 20 -20.48 29.47 13.54
CA LEU A 20 -19.28 29.78 12.76
C LEU A 20 -19.65 30.23 11.34
N GLU A 21 -20.68 29.62 10.75
CA GLU A 21 -21.21 30.04 9.45
C GLU A 21 -21.75 31.47 9.52
N ARG A 22 -22.46 31.85 10.58
CA ARG A 22 -22.94 33.23 10.76
C ARG A 22 -21.77 34.20 10.79
N PHE A 23 -20.73 33.93 11.59
CA PHE A 23 -19.55 34.80 11.65
C PHE A 23 -18.80 34.88 10.31
N ALA A 24 -18.66 33.76 9.60
CA ALA A 24 -18.03 33.76 8.29
C ALA A 24 -18.83 34.58 7.26
N LYS A 25 -20.18 34.49 7.27
CA LYS A 25 -21.06 35.29 6.39
C LYS A 25 -20.99 36.79 6.69
N GLU A 26 -20.84 37.16 7.95
CA GLU A 26 -20.64 38.55 8.38
C GLU A 26 -19.22 39.07 8.09
N GLY A 27 -18.35 38.26 7.47
CA GLY A 27 -17.01 38.67 7.04
C GLY A 27 -15.93 38.60 8.13
N PHE A 28 -16.19 37.93 9.26
CA PHE A 28 -15.19 37.78 10.32
C PHE A 28 -14.07 36.82 9.89
N GLY A 29 -12.83 37.25 10.10
CA GLY A 29 -11.66 36.38 10.00
C GLY A 29 -11.52 35.44 11.19
N PHE A 30 -10.81 34.33 11.00
CA PHE A 30 -10.60 33.32 12.03
C PHE A 30 -9.10 33.10 12.30
N ILE A 31 -8.75 32.97 13.58
CA ILE A 31 -7.42 32.51 14.01
C ILE A 31 -7.63 31.21 14.77
N PHE A 32 -7.03 30.13 14.29
CA PHE A 32 -7.10 28.82 14.94
C PHE A 32 -6.00 28.67 15.97
N ALA A 33 -6.43 28.34 17.18
CA ALA A 33 -5.60 28.20 18.37
C ALA A 33 -5.80 26.79 18.95
N PHE A 34 -5.39 25.77 18.19
CA PHE A 34 -5.38 24.39 18.70
C PHE A 34 -4.14 24.17 19.59
N ASP A 35 -4.19 23.16 20.46
CA ASP A 35 -3.09 22.76 21.35
C ASP A 35 -1.77 22.52 20.60
N ALA A 36 -0.65 22.63 21.31
CA ALA A 36 0.70 22.42 20.77
C ALA A 36 0.87 21.06 20.07
N ASP A 37 0.16 20.01 20.53
CA ASP A 37 0.22 18.66 19.96
C ASP A 37 -0.46 18.51 18.58
N THR A 38 -1.06 19.58 18.06
CA THR A 38 -1.65 19.63 16.72
C THR A 38 -0.64 19.32 15.62
N TYR A 39 0.62 19.69 15.82
CA TYR A 39 1.70 19.49 14.87
C TYR A 39 2.17 18.03 14.79
N THR A 40 1.90 17.24 15.84
CA THR A 40 2.29 15.83 15.90
C THR A 40 1.12 14.89 15.56
N LYS A 41 -0.12 15.28 15.87
CA LYS A 41 -1.30 14.42 15.70
C LYS A 41 -2.01 14.61 14.37
N LYS A 42 -1.83 13.67 13.44
CA LYS A 42 -2.53 13.64 12.14
C LYS A 42 -4.06 13.82 12.20
N PRO A 43 -4.80 13.18 13.11
CA PRO A 43 -6.25 13.40 13.19
C PRO A 43 -6.63 14.86 13.50
N VAL A 44 -5.81 15.54 14.30
CA VAL A 44 -6.01 16.95 14.67
C VAL A 44 -5.71 17.84 13.47
N LYS A 45 -4.58 17.61 12.77
CA LYS A 45 -4.28 18.30 11.49
C LYS A 45 -5.42 18.13 10.46
N GLN A 46 -5.94 16.91 10.29
CA GLN A 46 -7.04 16.65 9.37
C GLN A 46 -8.32 17.39 9.75
N ALA A 47 -8.64 17.48 11.05
CA ALA A 47 -9.80 18.23 11.53
C ALA A 47 -9.64 19.73 11.27
N LEU A 48 -8.46 20.29 11.57
CA LEU A 48 -8.10 21.68 11.29
C LEU A 48 -8.26 22.01 9.80
N ILE A 49 -7.65 21.20 8.92
CA ILE A 49 -7.71 21.42 7.46
C ILE A 49 -9.15 21.38 6.95
N LYS A 50 -9.95 20.41 7.41
CA LYS A 50 -11.37 20.32 7.02
C LYS A 50 -12.16 21.55 7.45
N LEU A 51 -11.89 22.07 8.65
CA LEU A 51 -12.55 23.29 9.15
C LEU A 51 -12.11 24.52 8.35
N ALA A 52 -10.80 24.73 8.18
CA ALA A 52 -10.24 25.85 7.44
C ALA A 52 -10.80 25.95 6.02
N ARG A 53 -10.78 24.83 5.28
CA ARG A 53 -11.31 24.77 3.91
C ARG A 53 -12.78 25.08 3.81
N GLN A 54 -13.57 24.77 4.84
CA GLN A 54 -14.99 25.14 4.86
C GLN A 54 -15.18 26.63 5.12
N ILE A 55 -14.35 27.23 5.97
CA ILE A 55 -14.39 28.67 6.26
C ILE A 55 -13.91 29.49 5.04
N GLN A 56 -12.84 29.06 4.37
CA GLN A 56 -12.31 29.73 3.17
C GLN A 56 -13.34 29.86 2.04
N LYS A 57 -14.37 28.99 1.97
CA LYS A 57 -15.46 29.13 0.99
C LYS A 57 -16.27 30.42 1.13
N TYR A 58 -16.25 31.04 2.31
CA TYR A 58 -16.89 32.33 2.57
C TYR A 58 -15.97 33.52 2.24
N ASN A 59 -14.78 33.26 1.67
CA ASN A 59 -13.81 34.28 1.27
C ASN A 59 -13.35 35.18 2.44
N VAL A 60 -13.27 34.60 3.64
CA VAL A 60 -12.76 35.25 4.86
C VAL A 60 -11.35 34.75 5.18
N PRO A 61 -10.49 35.58 5.80
CA PRO A 61 -9.14 35.19 6.11
C PRO A 61 -9.10 34.17 7.25
N VAL A 62 -8.25 33.15 7.11
CA VAL A 62 -8.04 32.09 8.10
C VAL A 62 -6.56 32.00 8.42
N TYR A 63 -6.24 32.06 9.71
CA TYR A 63 -4.89 31.96 10.23
C TYR A 63 -4.77 30.79 11.22
N SER A 64 -3.55 30.31 11.44
CA SER A 64 -3.22 29.34 12.49
C SER A 64 -2.08 29.88 13.33
N LEU A 65 -2.16 29.70 14.65
CA LEU A 65 -1.03 29.95 15.54
C LEU A 65 0.18 29.09 15.13
N PRO A 66 1.42 29.58 15.31
CA PRO A 66 2.62 28.81 15.05
C PRO A 66 2.78 27.65 16.06
N GLU A 67 3.80 26.81 15.84
CA GLU A 67 4.21 25.80 16.81
C GLU A 67 4.97 26.47 17.98
N TRP A 68 4.77 25.98 19.20
CA TRP A 68 5.49 26.41 20.40
C TRP A 68 5.88 25.21 21.27
N ASP A 69 6.77 25.45 22.22
CA ASP A 69 7.30 24.40 23.10
C ASP A 69 6.23 23.94 24.10
N GLU A 70 5.97 22.64 24.18
CA GLU A 70 5.01 22.07 25.14
C GLU A 70 5.36 22.39 26.61
N SER A 71 6.63 22.68 26.91
CA SER A 71 7.08 23.11 28.24
C SER A 71 6.55 24.48 28.65
N ASP A 72 6.22 25.34 27.69
CA ASP A 72 5.59 26.65 27.96
C ASP A 72 4.09 26.50 28.27
N GLY A 73 3.50 25.35 27.98
CA GLY A 73 2.10 25.03 28.21
C GLY A 73 1.51 24.27 27.03
N LYS A 74 0.82 23.17 27.31
CA LYS A 74 0.25 22.32 26.25
C LYS A 74 -0.93 23.00 25.55
N GLY A 75 -1.83 23.56 26.35
CA GLY A 75 -2.93 24.38 25.88
C GLY A 75 -2.53 25.85 25.74
N VAL A 76 -3.33 26.59 24.97
CA VAL A 76 -3.16 28.05 24.87
C VAL A 76 -3.45 28.74 26.20
N ASP A 77 -4.38 28.20 26.98
CA ASP A 77 -4.67 28.64 28.34
C ASP A 77 -3.48 28.40 29.29
N ASP A 78 -2.82 27.25 29.19
CA ASP A 78 -1.59 26.95 29.93
C ASP A 78 -0.46 27.92 29.56
N PHE A 79 -0.29 28.19 28.26
CA PHE A 79 0.71 29.14 27.77
C PHE A 79 0.48 30.55 28.34
N ILE A 80 -0.77 31.05 28.26
CA ILE A 80 -1.12 32.38 28.80
C ILE A 80 -0.92 32.43 30.32
N LYS A 81 -1.19 31.34 31.03
CA LYS A 81 -1.00 31.27 32.48
C LYS A 81 0.48 31.30 32.87
N ASN A 82 1.34 30.62 32.11
CA ASN A 82 2.77 30.49 32.43
C ASN A 82 3.58 31.70 31.94
N GLN A 83 3.40 32.11 30.69
CA GLN A 83 4.19 33.16 30.02
C GLN A 83 3.50 34.53 30.03
N GLY A 84 2.19 34.58 30.29
CA GLY A 84 1.39 35.81 30.28
C GLY A 84 0.81 36.16 28.91
N ILE A 85 -0.20 37.04 28.93
CA ILE A 85 -0.95 37.42 27.72
C ILE A 85 -0.14 38.28 26.74
N GLU A 86 0.83 39.06 27.24
CA GLU A 86 1.68 39.89 26.38
C GLU A 86 2.63 39.04 25.55
N GLU A 87 3.18 37.97 26.15
CA GLU A 87 4.04 37.05 25.41
C GLU A 87 3.24 36.22 24.40
N PHE A 88 2.01 35.83 24.74
CA PHE A 88 1.07 35.21 23.79
C PHE A 88 0.82 36.09 22.57
N ARG A 89 0.60 37.39 22.77
CA ARG A 89 0.40 38.34 21.67
C ARG A 89 1.62 38.47 20.78
N LYS A 90 2.80 38.55 21.40
CA LYS A 90 4.07 38.77 20.69
C LYS A 90 4.56 37.52 19.97
N GLN A 91 4.53 36.36 20.60
CA GLN A 91 5.10 35.13 20.04
C GLN A 91 4.10 34.35 19.18
N LEU A 92 2.83 34.27 19.59
CA LEU A 92 1.86 33.41 18.92
C LEU A 92 0.96 34.20 17.97
N LEU A 93 0.31 35.27 18.44
CA LEU A 93 -0.63 36.01 17.58
C LEU A 93 0.07 36.78 16.46
N SER A 94 1.20 37.45 16.75
CA SER A 94 1.89 38.25 15.73
C SER A 94 2.56 37.41 14.63
N GLN A 95 2.86 36.14 14.93
CA GLN A 95 3.51 35.19 14.04
C GLN A 95 2.55 34.14 13.47
N ALA A 96 1.23 34.39 13.57
CA ALA A 96 0.23 33.48 13.02
C ALA A 96 0.40 33.36 11.49
N TYR A 97 0.41 32.13 11.00
CA TYR A 97 0.51 31.83 9.58
C TYR A 97 -0.85 32.00 8.90
N CYS A 98 -0.87 32.51 7.67
CA CYS A 98 -2.01 32.28 6.80
C CYS A 98 -2.22 30.76 6.64
N PHE A 99 -3.48 30.32 6.55
CA PHE A 99 -3.78 28.89 6.46
C PHE A 99 -3.06 28.21 5.28
N ASP A 100 -2.92 28.89 4.14
CA ASP A 100 -2.28 28.30 2.96
C ASP A 100 -0.77 28.06 3.19
N ASP A 101 -0.10 28.98 3.89
CA ASP A 101 1.31 28.83 4.28
C ASP A 101 1.46 27.71 5.33
N TRP A 102 0.56 27.67 6.31
CA TRP A 102 0.52 26.62 7.32
C TRP A 102 0.29 25.24 6.68
N TYR A 103 -0.63 25.15 5.71
CA TYR A 103 -0.95 23.91 5.02
C TYR A 103 0.25 23.38 4.24
N SER A 104 0.95 24.26 3.52
CA SER A 104 2.14 23.90 2.76
C SER A 104 3.28 23.40 3.66
N LYS A 105 3.42 23.98 4.86
CA LYS A 105 4.50 23.62 5.80
C LYS A 105 4.20 22.40 6.67
N TYR A 106 2.95 22.25 7.11
CA TYR A 106 2.58 21.30 8.17
C TYR A 106 1.39 20.40 7.82
N GLY A 107 0.64 20.72 6.77
CA GLY A 107 -0.64 20.08 6.43
C GLY A 107 -0.57 19.05 5.31
N GLU A 108 0.47 19.09 4.45
CA GLU A 108 0.59 18.17 3.31
C GLU A 108 0.60 16.70 3.74
N ASP A 109 1.28 16.39 4.85
CA ASP A 109 1.39 15.04 5.37
C ASP A 109 0.12 14.54 6.08
N ALA A 110 -0.82 15.44 6.40
CA ALA A 110 -2.00 15.13 7.22
C ALA A 110 -2.93 14.10 6.57
N PHE A 111 -3.03 14.11 5.23
CA PHE A 111 -3.80 13.12 4.47
C PHE A 111 -2.93 12.01 3.90
N THR A 112 -1.61 12.12 4.05
CA THR A 112 -0.71 11.06 3.63
C THR A 112 -0.71 9.96 4.68
N THR A 113 -0.88 8.73 4.22
CA THR A 113 -0.68 7.50 4.98
C THR A 113 0.82 7.25 5.21
N VAL A 114 1.58 8.27 5.61
CA VAL A 114 2.99 8.15 5.99
C VAL A 114 3.02 7.72 7.45
N GLY A 115 2.88 6.42 7.67
CA GLY A 115 2.88 5.80 9.00
C GLY A 115 3.12 4.28 8.97
N GLY A 116 3.35 3.69 7.81
CA GLY A 116 4.04 2.41 7.68
C GLY A 116 5.19 2.64 6.73
N ASN A 117 6.34 1.98 6.96
CA ASN A 117 7.34 1.76 5.91
C ASN A 117 6.60 1.55 4.59
N LYS A 118 6.89 2.32 3.53
CA LYS A 118 6.21 2.16 2.24
C LYS A 118 6.54 0.77 1.72
N ILE A 119 5.72 -0.20 2.10
CA ILE A 119 5.77 -1.54 1.57
C ILE A 119 5.55 -1.37 0.08
N PRO A 120 6.42 -1.95 -0.76
CA PRO A 120 6.21 -1.95 -2.19
C PRO A 120 4.79 -2.40 -2.50
N LYS A 121 4.18 -1.81 -3.52
CA LYS A 121 2.82 -2.22 -3.86
C LYS A 121 2.84 -3.68 -4.36
N ALA A 122 1.80 -4.44 -4.01
CA ALA A 122 1.71 -5.87 -4.31
C ALA A 122 1.71 -6.19 -5.81
N ASP A 123 1.22 -5.26 -6.65
CA ASP A 123 1.30 -5.34 -8.11
C ASP A 123 2.75 -5.29 -8.60
N ILE A 124 3.54 -4.32 -8.15
CA ILE A 124 4.94 -4.16 -8.55
C ILE A 124 5.75 -5.40 -8.17
N VAL A 125 5.62 -5.85 -6.91
CA VAL A 125 6.32 -7.05 -6.43
C VAL A 125 5.85 -8.30 -7.18
N GLY A 126 4.56 -8.39 -7.50
CA GLY A 126 4.01 -9.49 -8.28
C GLY A 126 4.62 -9.58 -9.68
N VAL A 127 4.77 -8.45 -10.38
CA VAL A 127 5.40 -8.40 -11.71
C VAL A 127 6.87 -8.80 -11.63
N GLU A 128 7.63 -8.25 -10.69
CA GLU A 128 9.05 -8.61 -10.51
C GLU A 128 9.26 -10.11 -10.23
N ILE A 129 8.37 -10.70 -9.41
CA ILE A 129 8.42 -12.14 -9.13
C ILE A 129 8.01 -12.93 -10.37
N ALA A 130 7.02 -12.47 -11.14
CA ALA A 130 6.62 -13.13 -12.39
C ALA A 130 7.78 -13.17 -13.39
N GLU A 131 8.50 -12.06 -13.57
CA GLU A 131 9.67 -11.98 -14.46
C GLU A 131 10.81 -12.90 -13.99
N GLN A 132 11.08 -12.93 -12.68
CA GLN A 132 12.17 -13.75 -12.15
C GLN A 132 11.86 -15.25 -12.17
N TYR A 133 10.59 -15.64 -12.05
CA TYR A 133 10.16 -17.04 -11.90
C TYR A 133 9.29 -17.54 -13.06
N SER A 134 9.29 -16.87 -14.21
CA SER A 134 8.46 -17.22 -15.37
C SER A 134 8.73 -18.62 -15.92
N GLU A 135 9.97 -19.08 -15.86
CA GLU A 135 10.39 -20.42 -16.29
C GLU A 135 10.04 -21.50 -15.26
N ARG A 136 9.78 -21.09 -14.01
CA ARG A 136 9.56 -22.01 -12.90
C ARG A 136 8.08 -22.17 -12.55
N TRP A 137 7.25 -21.15 -12.70
CA TRP A 137 5.86 -21.17 -12.28
C TRP A 137 4.90 -20.87 -13.42
N VAL A 138 3.81 -21.61 -13.48
CA VAL A 138 2.74 -21.39 -14.45
C VAL A 138 1.39 -21.65 -13.80
N TYR A 139 0.40 -20.81 -14.11
CA TYR A 139 -0.99 -21.07 -13.77
C TYR A 139 -1.75 -21.62 -14.97
N CYS A 140 -2.29 -22.84 -14.84
CA CYS A 140 -3.08 -23.47 -15.89
C CYS A 140 -4.58 -23.37 -15.61
N ASP A 141 -5.33 -22.75 -16.52
CA ASP A 141 -6.78 -22.63 -16.40
C ASP A 141 -7.52 -23.96 -16.59
N GLU A 142 -7.00 -24.85 -17.44
CA GLU A 142 -7.60 -26.17 -17.67
C GLU A 142 -7.55 -27.04 -16.41
N LEU A 143 -6.39 -27.08 -15.74
CA LEU A 143 -6.18 -27.82 -14.50
C LEU A 143 -6.65 -27.04 -13.26
N LYS A 144 -7.05 -25.77 -13.43
CA LYS A 144 -7.42 -24.80 -12.38
C LYS A 144 -6.40 -24.70 -11.25
N THR A 145 -5.12 -24.96 -11.53
CA THR A 145 -4.06 -25.09 -10.52
C THR A 145 -2.76 -24.46 -10.97
N TRP A 146 -1.85 -24.28 -10.01
CA TRP A 146 -0.48 -23.87 -10.25
C TRP A 146 0.40 -25.08 -10.53
N LEU A 147 1.39 -24.91 -11.39
CA LEU A 147 2.43 -25.88 -11.67
C LEU A 147 3.79 -25.23 -11.43
N THR A 148 4.72 -26.02 -10.90
CA THR A 148 6.12 -25.61 -10.74
C THR A 148 7.05 -26.59 -11.44
N TYR A 149 8.04 -26.04 -12.13
CA TYR A 149 9.04 -26.81 -12.83
C TYR A 149 10.12 -27.31 -11.86
N SER A 150 10.54 -28.56 -12.05
CA SER A 150 11.67 -29.20 -11.36
C SER A 150 11.58 -29.18 -9.83
N LEU A 151 10.37 -29.36 -9.28
CA LEU A 151 10.18 -29.42 -7.82
C LEU A 151 10.56 -30.78 -7.24
N GLU A 152 9.89 -31.85 -7.70
CA GLU A 152 10.14 -33.21 -7.21
C GLU A 152 11.19 -33.94 -8.06
N THR A 153 11.10 -33.78 -9.37
CA THR A 153 12.01 -34.38 -10.34
C THR A 153 12.45 -33.31 -11.34
N GLU A 154 13.76 -33.24 -11.57
CA GLU A 154 14.35 -32.34 -12.55
C GLU A 154 13.76 -32.59 -13.95
N GLY A 155 13.31 -31.52 -14.61
CA GLY A 155 12.68 -31.59 -15.92
C GLY A 155 11.17 -31.75 -15.95
N ILE A 156 10.50 -31.92 -14.79
CA ILE A 156 9.05 -32.19 -14.73
C ILE A 156 8.29 -31.03 -14.08
N TRP A 157 7.09 -30.75 -14.60
CA TRP A 157 6.12 -29.87 -13.96
C TRP A 157 5.29 -30.61 -12.91
N THR A 158 5.34 -30.16 -11.66
CA THR A 158 4.56 -30.71 -10.54
C THR A 158 3.39 -29.78 -10.21
N LEU A 159 2.21 -30.36 -10.00
CA LEU A 159 1.03 -29.61 -9.56
C LEU A 159 1.20 -29.18 -8.09
N VAL A 160 0.95 -27.91 -7.81
CA VAL A 160 1.08 -27.35 -6.46
C VAL A 160 -0.16 -26.56 -6.04
N SER A 161 -0.41 -26.55 -4.73
CA SER A 161 -1.53 -25.82 -4.14
C SER A 161 -1.23 -24.31 -4.07
N LYS A 162 -2.29 -23.51 -3.93
CA LYS A 162 -2.17 -22.06 -3.66
C LYS A 162 -1.37 -21.79 -2.37
N ASP A 163 -1.53 -22.65 -1.36
CA ASP A 163 -0.84 -22.50 -0.07
C ASP A 163 0.66 -22.73 -0.19
N TYR A 164 1.08 -23.68 -1.04
CA TYR A 164 2.49 -23.87 -1.36
C TYR A 164 3.09 -22.60 -1.98
N LEU A 165 2.41 -22.01 -2.97
CA LEU A 165 2.86 -20.77 -3.59
C LEU A 165 2.90 -19.60 -2.59
N ALA A 166 1.93 -19.52 -1.67
CA ALA A 166 1.93 -18.52 -0.61
C ALA A 166 3.13 -18.66 0.33
N ALA A 167 3.54 -19.90 0.66
CA ALA A 167 4.72 -20.16 1.46
C ALA A 167 6.02 -19.76 0.75
N GLU A 168 6.14 -20.05 -0.54
CA GLU A 168 7.30 -19.64 -1.36
C GLU A 168 7.39 -18.10 -1.48
N ILE A 169 6.28 -17.42 -1.77
CA ILE A 169 6.22 -15.96 -1.80
C ILE A 169 6.62 -15.38 -0.44
N HIS A 170 6.17 -15.98 0.66
CA HIS A 170 6.56 -15.54 2.00
C HIS A 170 8.08 -15.66 2.22
N ALA A 171 8.70 -16.75 1.77
CA ALA A 171 10.14 -16.93 1.83
C ALA A 171 10.89 -15.86 1.00
N ILE A 172 10.41 -15.55 -0.21
CA ILE A 172 10.97 -14.50 -1.07
C ILE A 172 10.84 -13.13 -0.41
N LEU A 173 9.68 -12.77 0.12
CA LEU A 173 9.45 -11.50 0.81
C LEU A 173 10.38 -11.35 2.03
N LYS A 174 10.57 -12.44 2.79
CA LYS A 174 11.49 -12.50 3.93
C LYS A 174 12.95 -12.28 3.48
N ALA A 175 13.37 -12.92 2.38
CA ALA A 175 14.70 -12.75 1.81
C ALA A 175 14.95 -11.31 1.31
N ARG A 176 13.92 -10.67 0.72
CA ARG A 176 13.93 -9.26 0.28
C ARG A 176 13.78 -8.26 1.44
N ASN A 177 13.76 -8.72 2.70
CA ASN A 177 13.56 -7.91 3.90
C ASN A 177 12.27 -7.06 3.90
N ILE A 178 11.25 -7.48 3.14
CA ILE A 178 9.94 -6.82 3.10
C ILE A 178 9.13 -7.32 4.31
N LYS A 179 8.95 -6.44 5.29
CA LYS A 179 8.28 -6.73 6.57
C LYS A 179 7.15 -5.74 6.83
N GLY A 180 6.17 -6.15 7.64
CA GLY A 180 5.12 -5.26 8.13
C GLY A 180 3.88 -5.15 7.22
N TYR A 181 3.70 -6.03 6.23
CA TYR A 181 2.54 -6.02 5.32
C TYR A 181 1.23 -6.48 5.96
N GLY A 182 1.27 -6.80 7.26
CA GLY A 182 0.10 -7.07 8.07
C GLY A 182 -0.60 -8.36 7.66
N THR A 183 -1.75 -8.20 7.00
CA THR A 183 -2.70 -9.28 6.69
C THR A 183 -2.30 -10.12 5.47
N ASN A 184 -2.83 -11.35 5.40
CA ASN A 184 -2.70 -12.25 4.25
C ASN A 184 -3.13 -11.64 2.91
N ALA A 185 -3.98 -10.60 2.91
CA ALA A 185 -4.43 -9.91 1.72
C ALA A 185 -3.28 -9.42 0.83
N TYR A 186 -2.14 -9.03 1.40
CA TYR A 186 -0.98 -8.60 0.62
C TYR A 186 -0.42 -9.74 -0.24
N VAL A 187 -0.24 -10.93 0.34
CA VAL A 187 0.24 -12.12 -0.37
C VAL A 187 -0.80 -12.59 -1.38
N GLU A 188 -2.09 -12.55 -1.04
CA GLU A 188 -3.15 -12.91 -1.99
C GLU A 188 -3.19 -11.99 -3.22
N ASN A 189 -2.95 -10.69 -3.02
CA ASN A 189 -2.86 -9.74 -4.13
C ASN A 189 -1.65 -10.02 -5.03
N ILE A 190 -0.50 -10.40 -4.46
CA ILE A 190 0.68 -10.85 -5.22
C ILE A 190 0.33 -12.09 -6.04
N ILE A 191 -0.28 -13.11 -5.43
CA ILE A 191 -0.72 -14.33 -6.15
C ILE A 191 -1.70 -13.97 -7.27
N GLY A 192 -2.60 -13.02 -7.02
CA GLY A 192 -3.55 -12.52 -8.02
C GLY A 192 -2.85 -11.86 -9.21
N THR A 193 -1.76 -11.12 -8.99
CA THR A 193 -0.93 -10.54 -10.06
C THR A 193 -0.17 -11.63 -10.80
N LEU A 194 0.52 -12.53 -10.09
CA LEU A 194 1.22 -13.67 -10.69
C LEU A 194 0.29 -14.49 -11.59
N LYS A 195 -0.95 -14.73 -11.15
CA LYS A 195 -1.94 -15.48 -11.92
C LYS A 195 -2.25 -14.84 -13.28
N ARG A 196 -2.20 -13.51 -13.38
CA ARG A 196 -2.45 -12.78 -14.63
C ARG A 196 -1.24 -12.82 -15.56
N GLU A 197 -0.04 -12.68 -14.99
CA GLU A 197 1.22 -12.67 -15.75
C GLU A 197 1.59 -14.07 -16.27
N LEU A 198 1.45 -15.11 -15.42
CA LEU A 198 1.88 -16.49 -15.71
C LEU A 198 0.71 -17.38 -16.16
N PHE A 199 -0.27 -16.78 -16.85
CA PHE A 199 -1.50 -17.45 -17.25
C PHE A 199 -1.33 -18.27 -18.53
N ILE A 200 -1.76 -19.53 -18.49
CA ILE A 200 -1.99 -20.34 -19.69
C ILE A 200 -3.41 -20.91 -19.70
N ARG A 201 -4.01 -20.97 -20.90
CA ARG A 201 -5.37 -21.47 -21.07
C ARG A 201 -5.48 -22.99 -21.10
N LYS A 202 -4.56 -23.65 -21.81
CA LYS A 202 -4.53 -25.10 -22.01
C LYS A 202 -3.14 -25.64 -21.72
N TRP A 203 -3.08 -26.84 -21.16
CA TRP A 203 -1.82 -27.54 -20.94
C TRP A 203 -1.42 -28.29 -22.21
N ASP A 204 -0.52 -27.70 -23.00
CA ASP A 204 -0.02 -28.30 -24.24
C ASP A 204 1.27 -29.08 -23.96
N GLU A 205 1.12 -30.29 -23.42
CA GLU A 205 2.22 -31.23 -23.20
C GLU A 205 2.69 -31.82 -24.52
N LYS A 206 4.00 -31.83 -24.76
CA LYS A 206 4.56 -32.46 -25.96
C LYS A 206 4.23 -33.95 -25.96
N SER A 207 3.87 -34.46 -27.13
CA SER A 207 3.51 -35.87 -27.32
C SER A 207 4.59 -36.80 -26.77
N SER A 208 4.22 -37.64 -25.80
CA SER A 208 5.08 -38.68 -25.22
C SER A 208 5.50 -39.76 -26.23
N THR A 209 4.91 -39.73 -27.43
CA THR A 209 5.27 -40.62 -28.54
C THR A 209 6.45 -40.09 -29.35
N ASP A 210 6.72 -38.79 -29.28
CA ASP A 210 7.80 -38.13 -30.02
C ASP A 210 8.95 -37.71 -29.09
N TRP A 211 8.63 -37.40 -27.83
CA TRP A 211 9.56 -36.90 -26.83
C TRP A 211 9.40 -37.62 -25.50
N LEU A 212 10.50 -38.11 -24.93
CA LEU A 212 10.49 -38.83 -23.66
C LEU A 212 11.36 -38.13 -22.61
N PRO A 213 10.80 -37.77 -21.44
CA PRO A 213 11.60 -37.24 -20.34
C PRO A 213 12.38 -38.35 -19.63
N PHE A 214 13.68 -38.18 -19.51
CA PHE A 214 14.60 -39.02 -18.75
C PHE A 214 15.27 -38.20 -17.63
N LYS A 215 15.84 -38.87 -16.63
CA LYS A 215 16.54 -38.17 -15.54
C LYS A 215 17.69 -37.29 -16.03
N ASN A 216 18.35 -37.65 -17.14
CA ASN A 216 19.48 -36.93 -17.72
C ASN A 216 19.12 -35.98 -18.88
N GLY A 217 17.83 -35.79 -19.19
CA GLY A 217 17.39 -34.89 -20.26
C GLY A 217 16.14 -35.39 -20.98
N VAL A 218 15.81 -34.77 -22.11
CA VAL A 218 14.65 -35.15 -22.94
C VAL A 218 15.15 -35.81 -24.22
N LEU A 219 14.72 -37.05 -24.48
CA LEU A 219 15.06 -37.77 -25.71
C LEU A 219 14.04 -37.44 -26.82
N GLU A 220 14.54 -37.01 -27.97
CA GLU A 220 13.77 -36.92 -29.22
C GLU A 220 13.81 -38.27 -29.95
N LEU A 221 12.67 -38.95 -30.07
CA LEU A 221 12.60 -40.30 -30.65
C LEU A 221 12.87 -40.33 -32.15
N ALA A 222 12.56 -39.26 -32.87
CA ALA A 222 12.77 -39.16 -34.31
C ALA A 222 14.26 -39.11 -34.69
N THR A 223 15.07 -38.38 -33.93
CA THR A 223 16.50 -38.17 -34.22
C THR A 223 17.43 -38.91 -33.27
N ASN A 224 16.89 -39.53 -32.23
CA ASN A 224 17.62 -40.16 -31.13
C ASN A 224 18.64 -39.22 -30.47
N LYS A 225 18.27 -37.94 -30.34
CA LYS A 225 19.11 -36.89 -29.74
C LYS A 225 18.62 -36.59 -28.33
N LEU A 226 19.56 -36.48 -27.41
CA LEU A 226 19.29 -36.07 -26.04
C LEU A 226 19.42 -34.54 -25.95
N HIS A 227 18.33 -33.90 -25.54
CA HIS A 227 18.26 -32.47 -25.27
C HIS A 227 18.30 -32.22 -23.77
N GLU A 228 18.78 -31.05 -23.37
CA GLU A 228 18.70 -30.60 -21.98
C GLU A 228 17.24 -30.36 -21.56
N HIS A 229 17.01 -30.46 -20.25
CA HIS A 229 15.69 -30.20 -19.66
C HIS A 229 15.26 -28.76 -19.92
N ASN A 230 14.10 -28.58 -20.54
CA ASN A 230 13.53 -27.27 -20.82
C ASN A 230 12.05 -27.19 -20.37
N PRO A 231 11.64 -26.13 -19.64
CA PRO A 231 10.25 -25.92 -19.23
C PRO A 231 9.23 -25.93 -20.39
N ASP A 232 9.65 -25.59 -21.60
CA ASP A 232 8.81 -25.54 -22.80
C ASP A 232 8.25 -26.90 -23.24
N PHE A 233 8.88 -28.01 -22.81
CA PHE A 233 8.37 -29.34 -23.13
C PHE A 233 7.10 -29.71 -22.35
N ARG A 234 6.87 -29.08 -21.19
CA ARG A 234 5.63 -29.18 -20.38
C ARG A 234 5.24 -30.60 -19.92
N PHE A 235 6.22 -31.47 -19.72
CA PHE A 235 5.97 -32.81 -19.21
C PHE A 235 5.46 -32.78 -17.77
N THR A 236 4.38 -33.53 -17.52
CA THR A 236 3.83 -33.76 -16.18
C THR A 236 3.98 -35.22 -15.73
N CYS A 237 4.39 -36.10 -16.64
CA CYS A 237 4.58 -37.53 -16.39
C CYS A 237 6.00 -37.86 -15.88
N ASN A 238 6.11 -38.95 -15.10
CA ASN A 238 7.37 -39.38 -14.46
C ASN A 238 8.50 -39.64 -15.47
N CYS A 239 9.70 -39.14 -15.17
CA CYS A 239 10.92 -39.45 -15.92
C CYS A 239 11.22 -40.96 -15.91
N GLN A 240 11.59 -41.49 -17.07
CA GLN A 240 12.09 -42.86 -17.20
C GLN A 240 13.54 -42.98 -16.68
N GLU A 241 13.98 -44.20 -16.37
CA GLU A 241 15.36 -44.47 -15.92
C GLU A 241 16.40 -44.12 -17.00
N THR A 242 17.59 -43.69 -16.56
CA THR A 242 18.67 -43.16 -17.41
C THR A 242 18.98 -44.06 -18.61
N ILE A 243 19.01 -43.48 -19.82
CA ILE A 243 19.50 -44.17 -21.02
C ILE A 243 21.03 -44.30 -20.93
N ARG A 244 21.54 -45.52 -21.14
CA ARG A 244 22.97 -45.84 -21.21
C ARG A 244 23.52 -45.69 -22.62
#